data_AF-A0A5K1BCT1-F1
#
_entry.id   AF-A0A5K1BCT1-F1
#
_cell.length_a   1.000
_cell.length_b   1.000
_cell.length_c   1.000
_cell.angle_alpha   90.00
_cell.angle_beta   90.00
_cell.angle_gamma   90.00
#
_symmetry.space_group_name_H-M   'P 1'
#
loop_
_entity.id
_entity.type
_entity.pdbx_description
1 polymer ?
#
loop_
_entity_poly.entity_id
_entity_poly.type
_entity_poly.pdbx_seq_one_letter_code
_entity_poly.pdbx_strand_id
1 'polypeptide(L)' 'VGDGNTDHYCWQRPEDMTTSRHAYKVDAEHPGSDLAGETAAAMAAASMVFKKFNPHYSHLLLHHAQE' A
#
# COMPACT_ATOMS: atom_id res chain seq x y z
N VAL A 1 -2.95 1.35 -7.68
CA VAL A 1 -3.42 0.23 -8.54
C VAL A 1 -4.15 0.82 -9.72
N GLY A 2 -3.78 0.43 -10.94
CA GLY A 2 -4.20 1.06 -12.19
C GLY A 2 -3.00 1.52 -13.02
N ASP A 3 -3.24 1.69 -14.32
CA ASP A 3 -2.28 2.30 -15.25
C ASP A 3 -2.53 3.81 -15.30
N GLY A 4 -1.49 4.61 -15.06
CA GLY A 4 -1.62 6.06 -14.95
C GLY A 4 -2.08 6.73 -16.25
N ASN A 5 -1.71 6.20 -17.42
CA ASN A 5 -2.13 6.80 -18.68
C ASN A 5 -3.64 6.68 -18.87
N THR A 6 -4.15 5.44 -18.81
CA THR A 6 -5.58 5.16 -19.01
C THR A 6 -6.46 5.79 -17.92
N ASP A 7 -5.98 5.84 -16.68
CA ASP A 7 -6.66 6.53 -15.57
C ASP A 7 -6.74 8.05 -15.83
N HIS A 8 -5.64 8.70 -16.25
CA HIS A 8 -5.62 10.15 -16.49
C HIS A 8 -6.39 10.59 -17.76
N TYR A 9 -6.59 9.70 -18.74
CA TYR A 9 -7.46 9.98 -19.89
C TYR A 9 -8.95 9.84 -19.56
N CYS A 10 -9.29 9.26 -18.40
CA CYS A 10 -10.66 9.05 -17.97
C CYS A 10 -11.17 10.23 -17.13
N TRP A 11 -12.09 11.02 -17.66
CA TRP A 11 -12.79 12.06 -16.89
C TRP A 11 -14.19 11.57 -16.48
N GLN A 12 -14.21 10.68 -15.50
CA GLN A 12 -15.43 10.14 -14.91
C GLN A 12 -15.33 10.18 -13.39
N ARG A 13 -16.46 10.06 -12.70
CA ARG A 13 -16.43 9.81 -11.25
C ARG A 13 -15.81 8.43 -11.01
N PRO A 14 -15.02 8.23 -9.93
CA PRO A 14 -14.38 6.96 -9.67
C PRO A 14 -15.35 5.79 -9.56
N GLU A 15 -16.60 6.04 -9.13
CA GLU A 15 -17.66 5.02 -9.04
C GLU A 15 -18.16 4.54 -10.42
N ASP A 16 -17.98 5.35 -11.47
CA ASP A 16 -18.45 5.08 -12.83
C ASP A 16 -17.31 4.66 -13.78
N MET A 17 -16.07 4.60 -13.29
CA MET A 17 -14.91 4.29 -14.13
C MET A 17 -14.94 2.84 -14.62
N THR A 18 -14.79 2.67 -15.94
CA THR A 18 -14.67 1.35 -16.57
C THR A 18 -13.25 1.04 -17.05
N THR A 19 -12.27 1.91 -16.77
CA THR A 19 -10.87 1.69 -17.13
C THR A 19 -10.25 0.55 -16.33
N SER A 20 -9.28 -0.14 -16.92
CA SER A 20 -8.58 -1.24 -16.25
C SER A 20 -7.80 -0.74 -15.04
N ARG A 21 -8.01 -1.37 -13.88
CA ARG A 21 -7.26 -1.09 -12.64
C ARG A 21 -6.25 -2.19 -12.35
N HIS A 22 -5.37 -2.47 -13.31
CA HIS A 22 -4.39 -3.55 -13.18
C HIS A 22 -3.48 -3.34 -11.96
N ALA A 23 -3.18 -4.43 -11.25
CA ALA A 23 -2.30 -4.42 -10.09
C ALA A 23 -0.88 -4.77 -10.50
N TYR A 24 0.06 -4.00 -9.98
CA TYR A 24 1.50 -4.26 -10.10
C TYR A 24 2.05 -4.54 -8.70
N LYS A 25 3.14 -5.30 -8.64
CA LYS A 25 3.82 -5.63 -7.38
C LYS A 25 5.33 -5.55 -7.58
N VAL A 26 6.03 -5.41 -6.46
CA VAL A 26 7.47 -5.67 -6.34
C VAL A 26 7.65 -7.02 -5.65
N ASP A 27 8.72 -7.72 -6.01
CA ASP A 27 9.13 -8.99 -5.40
C ASP A 27 10.66 -9.13 -5.44
N ALA A 28 11.19 -10.28 -5.04
CA ALA A 28 12.63 -10.51 -5.01
C ALA A 28 13.25 -10.43 -6.42
N GLU A 29 12.50 -10.86 -7.44
CA GLU A 29 12.92 -10.80 -8.84
C GLU A 29 12.77 -9.38 -9.44
N HIS A 30 11.82 -8.58 -8.93
CA HIS A 30 11.57 -7.20 -9.35
C HIS A 30 11.58 -6.26 -8.12
N PRO A 31 12.77 -5.91 -7.59
CA PRO A 31 12.88 -5.21 -6.31
C PRO A 31 12.46 -3.74 -6.39
N GLY A 32 12.04 -3.18 -5.25
CA GLY A 32 11.69 -1.77 -5.07
C GLY A 32 11.85 -1.33 -3.62
N SER A 33 13.10 -1.11 -3.19
CA SER A 33 13.46 -0.88 -1.79
C SER A 33 12.93 0.43 -1.21
N ASP A 34 12.72 1.43 -2.05
CA ASP A 34 12.08 2.71 -1.69
C ASP A 34 10.63 2.50 -1.27
N LEU A 35 9.80 1.93 -2.16
CA LEU A 35 8.39 1.65 -1.90
C LEU A 35 8.21 0.68 -0.73
N ALA A 36 9.01 -0.40 -0.69
CA ALA A 36 8.98 -1.37 0.39
C ALA A 36 9.35 -0.71 1.72
N GLY A 37 10.44 0.08 1.75
CA GLY A 37 10.91 0.79 2.93
C GLY A 37 9.92 1.83 3.45
N GLU A 38 9.29 2.62 2.58
CA GLU A 38 8.24 3.57 2.97
C GLU A 38 7.01 2.88 3.55
N THR A 39 6.59 1.77 2.93
CA THR A 39 5.44 0.98 3.42
C THR A 39 5.74 0.38 4.79
N ALA A 40 6.93 -0.18 4.98
CA ALA A 40 7.39 -0.69 6.28
C ALA A 40 7.44 0.43 7.33
N ALA A 41 7.98 1.59 6.99
CA ALA A 41 8.02 2.75 7.88
C ALA A 41 6.61 3.22 8.28
N ALA A 42 5.67 3.27 7.32
CA ALA A 42 4.28 3.62 7.59
C ALA A 42 3.59 2.63 8.55
N MET A 43 3.80 1.32 8.36
CA MET A 43 3.26 0.29 9.24
C MET A 43 3.89 0.35 10.64
N ALA A 44 5.21 0.54 10.73
CA ALA A 44 5.90 0.72 12.01
C ALA A 44 5.37 1.94 12.77
N ALA A 45 5.20 3.09 12.11
CA ALA A 45 4.63 4.28 12.70
C ALA A 45 3.18 4.07 13.17
N ALA A 46 2.34 3.44 12.34
CA ALA A 46 0.98 3.10 12.69
C ALA A 46 0.92 2.13 13.89
N SER A 47 1.84 1.16 13.98
CA SER A 47 1.93 0.23 15.11
C SER A 47 2.06 0.97 16.45
N MET A 48 2.81 2.08 16.50
CA MET A 48 2.98 2.89 17.71
C MET A 48 1.68 3.59 18.12
N VAL A 49 0.91 4.09 17.15
CA VAL A 49 -0.39 4.75 17.38
C VAL A 49 -1.41 3.76 17.94
N PHE A 50 -1.48 2.55 17.37
CA PHE A 50 -2.46 1.54 17.77
C PHE A 50 -2.10 0.78 19.04
N LYS A 51 -0.87 0.92 19.56
CA LYS A 51 -0.32 0.11 20.67
C LYS A 51 -1.23 -0.01 21.89
N LYS A 52 -1.96 1.04 22.26
CA LYS A 52 -2.85 1.04 23.45
C LYS A 52 -4.29 0.63 23.15
N PHE A 53 -4.82 1.03 22.00
CA PHE A 53 -6.24 0.86 21.67
C PHE A 53 -6.53 -0.44 20.94
N ASN A 54 -5.55 -0.96 20.19
CA ASN A 54 -5.63 -2.25 19.53
C ASN A 54 -4.24 -2.91 19.51
N PRO A 55 -3.80 -3.51 20.64
CA PRO A 55 -2.48 -4.15 20.72
C PRO A 55 -2.30 -5.25 19.69
N HIS A 56 -3.35 -6.02 19.38
CA HIS A 56 -3.29 -7.07 18.37
C HIS A 56 -2.96 -6.50 16.97
N TYR A 57 -3.66 -5.45 16.55
CA TYR A 57 -3.39 -4.80 15.27
C TYR A 57 -2.03 -4.09 15.25
N SER A 58 -1.63 -3.48 16.37
CA SER A 58 -0.29 -2.93 16.55
C SER A 58 0.80 -3.98 16.29
N HIS A 59 0.66 -5.18 16.87
CA HIS A 59 1.59 -6.28 16.62
C HIS A 59 1.57 -6.76 15.16
N LEU A 60 0.39 -6.85 14.54
CA LEU A 60 0.27 -7.23 13.13
C LEU A 60 0.99 -6.25 12.20
N LEU A 61 0.83 -4.95 12.43
CA LEU A 61 1.51 -3.91 11.66
C LEU A 61 3.03 -3.96 11.84
N LEU A 62 3.50 -4.16 13.08
CA LEU A 62 4.94 -4.25 13.34
C LEU A 62 5.56 -5.50 12.70
N HIS A 63 4.83 -6.63 12.68
CA HIS A 63 5.26 -7.84 12.00
C HIS A 63 5.50 -7.58 10.50
N HIS A 64 4.53 -7.02 9.79
CA HIS A 64 4.66 -6.72 8.37
C HIS A 64 5.71 -5.63 8.05
N ALA A 65 6.04 -4.77 9.02
CA ALA A 65 7.12 -3.79 8.84
C ALA A 65 8.53 -4.41 8.88
N GLN A 66 8.67 -5.66 9.33
CA GLN A 66 9.96 -6.34 9.49
C GLN A 66 10.24 -7.39 8.41
N GLU A 67 9.20 -7.85 7.71
CA GLU A 67 9.29 -8.78 6.56
C GLU A 67 9.89 -8.08 5.34
#